data_AF-A0A327SBE4-F1
#
_entry.id   AF-A0A327SBE4-F1
#
_cell.length_a   1.000
_cell.length_b   1.000
_cell.length_c   1.000
_cell.angle_alpha   90.00
_cell.angle_beta   90.00
_cell.angle_gamma   90.00
#
_symmetry.space_group_name_H-M   'P 1'
#
loop_
_entity.id
_entity.type
_entity.pdbx_description
1 polymer ?
#
loop_
_entity_poly.entity_id
_entity_poly.type
_entity_poly.pdbx_seq_one_letter_code
_entity_poly.pdbx_strand_id
1 'polypeptide(L)'
;MADKIVNGNSSKVDAPAVKGEFTGTGPTYVHDGGKGIHGHSQNGYGVYGTSEVGRGVVAVSDTNYGLRAVSRTLSAARCSSAEGSGVEGEAGGVGDGVRGTSISGNGIHGISETAPGVLGESKSGRGVVALSDTDYGLRAASRTSAGIRGSSTEGRGVEGWATKAEGVVGISTSGNGVWGQTEGAGVGVLGTSTSGIGVFGKGGKLAGFFEGDVEVTGLLTARDVCCPGADFAEDFNVIKEVEPGEVMVLTETDALEPSTKEYDKKVVGVISGAGNYKPGITLDKQHDKNNRQPIAVMGKVYCKVDADSSAIEMGDMLTTSNIPGYAMKAVDPSKAFGAIIGKALGTLKMGKGLIPILVVLQ
;
A
#
# COMPACT_ATOMS: atom_id res chain seq x y z
N MET A 1 53.80 -12.33 62.55
CA MET A 1 54.01 -13.37 61.51
C MET A 1 54.83 -12.72 60.42
N ALA A 2 55.90 -13.35 59.96
CA ALA A 2 56.73 -12.79 58.89
C ALA A 2 56.02 -12.95 57.54
N ASP A 3 56.03 -11.89 56.72
CA ASP A 3 55.55 -11.94 55.35
C ASP A 3 56.41 -12.92 54.54
N LYS A 4 55.84 -14.07 54.18
CA LYS A 4 56.44 -14.95 53.18
C LYS A 4 56.09 -14.40 51.80
N ILE A 5 56.95 -13.51 51.29
CA ILE A 5 56.87 -13.03 49.91
C ILE A 5 57.60 -14.03 49.03
N VAL A 6 56.90 -14.63 48.06
CA VAL A 6 57.52 -15.41 46.99
C VAL A 6 57.75 -14.48 45.81
N ASN A 7 59.00 -14.09 45.57
CA ASN A 7 59.40 -13.33 44.38
C ASN A 7 59.90 -14.29 43.30
N GLY A 8 59.42 -14.12 42.07
CA GLY A 8 59.94 -14.84 40.90
C GLY A 8 60.18 -13.87 39.76
N ASN A 9 61.28 -14.05 39.04
CA ASN A 9 61.63 -13.31 37.82
C ASN A 9 61.94 -14.31 36.70
N SER A 10 61.48 -14.05 35.48
CA SER A 10 61.81 -14.83 34.28
C SER A 10 62.07 -13.89 33.10
N SER A 11 63.09 -14.20 32.29
CA SER A 11 63.41 -13.50 31.03
C SER A 11 63.11 -14.36 29.80
N LYS A 12 62.59 -15.58 29.99
CA LYS A 12 62.24 -16.49 28.89
C LYS A 12 60.77 -16.30 28.51
N VAL A 13 60.51 -16.16 27.21
CA VAL A 13 59.16 -15.95 26.65
C VAL A 13 58.17 -17.05 27.07
N ASP A 14 58.66 -18.30 27.17
CA ASP A 14 57.80 -19.47 27.41
C ASP A 14 57.94 -20.08 28.82
N ALA A 15 58.55 -19.37 29.79
CA ALA A 15 58.73 -19.88 31.15
C ALA A 15 58.15 -18.92 32.20
N PRO A 16 57.24 -19.38 33.08
CA PRO A 16 56.67 -18.53 34.13
C PRO A 16 57.69 -18.23 35.22
N ALA A 17 57.62 -17.01 35.75
CA ALA A 17 58.45 -16.59 36.88
C ALA A 17 58.05 -17.28 38.21
N VAL A 18 56.77 -17.64 38.37
CA VAL A 18 56.21 -18.42 39.48
C VAL A 18 55.16 -19.39 38.92
N LYS A 19 55.20 -20.68 39.31
CA LYS A 19 54.23 -21.72 38.92
C LYS A 19 53.64 -22.38 40.17
N GLY A 20 52.32 -22.37 40.30
CA GLY A 20 51.59 -23.19 41.28
C GLY A 20 50.86 -24.32 40.55
N GLU A 21 51.15 -25.56 40.91
CA GLU A 21 50.60 -26.76 40.26
C GLU A 21 49.95 -27.67 41.31
N PHE A 22 48.74 -28.14 41.02
CA PHE A 22 48.06 -29.16 41.83
C PHE A 22 47.99 -30.45 41.00
N THR A 23 48.65 -31.51 41.45
CA THR A 23 48.70 -32.82 40.77
C THR A 23 47.96 -33.92 41.52
N GLY A 24 47.21 -33.58 42.58
CA GLY A 24 46.48 -34.55 43.37
C GLY A 24 45.34 -35.20 42.58
N THR A 25 45.20 -36.52 42.69
CA THR A 25 44.04 -37.26 42.18
C THR A 25 43.03 -37.47 43.30
N GLY A 26 41.78 -37.02 43.11
CA GLY A 26 40.69 -37.34 44.04
C GLY A 26 40.31 -38.82 43.95
N PRO A 27 39.64 -39.39 44.98
CA PRO A 27 39.12 -40.75 44.91
C PRO A 27 38.14 -40.88 43.73
N THR A 28 38.21 -42.01 43.04
CA THR A 28 37.38 -42.35 41.89
C THR A 28 35.90 -42.12 42.22
N TYR A 29 35.22 -41.38 41.33
CA TYR A 29 33.79 -41.00 41.31
C TYR A 29 33.38 -39.62 41.84
N VAL A 30 34.28 -38.75 42.31
CA VAL A 30 34.00 -37.31 42.42
C VAL A 30 35.23 -36.50 41.98
N HIS A 31 35.12 -35.74 40.89
CA HIS A 31 36.14 -34.79 40.47
C HIS A 31 36.11 -33.54 41.38
N ASP A 32 36.55 -33.68 42.63
CA ASP A 32 36.79 -32.53 43.49
C ASP A 32 38.14 -31.90 43.11
N GLY A 33 38.07 -30.77 42.39
CA GLY A 33 39.23 -30.02 41.91
C GLY A 33 40.02 -29.34 43.03
N GLY A 34 41.33 -29.57 43.07
CA GLY A 34 42.25 -28.79 43.90
C GLY A 34 42.61 -27.43 43.27
N LYS A 35 43.18 -26.54 44.07
CA LYS A 35 43.63 -25.20 43.62
C LYS A 35 45.14 -25.20 43.42
N GLY A 36 45.61 -24.88 42.21
CA GLY A 36 47.05 -24.64 41.96
C GLY A 36 47.54 -23.35 42.64
N ILE A 37 46.78 -22.26 42.51
CA ILE A 37 47.03 -20.95 43.15
C ILE A 37 45.71 -20.42 43.73
N HIS A 38 45.75 -19.86 44.95
CA HIS A 38 44.60 -19.23 45.60
C HIS A 38 44.97 -17.87 46.20
N GLY A 39 44.46 -16.78 45.63
CA GLY A 39 44.55 -15.44 46.20
C GLY A 39 43.29 -15.09 47.01
N HIS A 40 43.47 -14.52 48.20
CA HIS A 40 42.39 -13.98 49.04
C HIS A 40 42.80 -12.60 49.55
N SER A 41 41.91 -11.62 49.43
CA SER A 41 42.07 -10.31 50.06
C SER A 41 40.75 -9.84 50.66
N GLN A 42 40.81 -9.26 51.85
CA GLN A 42 39.66 -8.62 52.50
C GLN A 42 39.38 -7.22 51.92
N ASN A 43 40.42 -6.53 51.44
CA ASN A 43 40.35 -5.19 50.84
C ASN A 43 41.34 -5.09 49.67
N GLY A 44 40.90 -4.61 48.51
CA GLY A 44 41.73 -4.53 47.30
C GLY A 44 41.73 -5.83 46.49
N TYR A 45 42.79 -6.07 45.71
CA TYR A 45 42.84 -7.17 44.74
C TYR A 45 43.29 -8.48 45.39
N GLY A 46 42.53 -9.56 45.19
CA GLY A 46 43.00 -10.92 45.51
C GLY A 46 44.05 -11.44 44.51
N VAL A 47 43.99 -10.96 43.26
CA VAL A 47 44.97 -11.18 42.18
C VAL A 47 44.98 -9.91 41.32
N TYR A 48 46.17 -9.41 40.95
CA TYR A 48 46.35 -8.25 40.08
C TYR A 48 47.45 -8.53 39.06
N GLY A 49 47.17 -8.32 37.77
CA GLY A 49 48.11 -8.56 36.67
C GLY A 49 48.13 -7.40 35.69
N THR A 50 49.33 -6.99 35.27
CA THR A 50 49.56 -5.90 34.32
C THR A 50 50.53 -6.34 33.24
N SER A 51 50.33 -5.88 32.02
CA SER A 51 51.24 -6.09 30.89
C SER A 51 51.32 -4.82 30.06
N GLU A 52 52.54 -4.37 29.74
CA GLU A 52 52.78 -3.20 28.88
C GLU A 52 52.60 -3.57 27.40
N VAL A 53 53.04 -4.77 27.02
CA VAL A 53 52.97 -5.29 25.65
C VAL A 53 52.41 -6.71 25.70
N GLY A 54 51.20 -6.93 25.20
CA GLY A 54 50.55 -8.25 25.16
C GLY A 54 49.44 -8.44 26.22
N ARG A 55 49.08 -9.70 26.45
CA ARG A 55 47.92 -10.07 27.30
C ARG A 55 48.29 -10.02 28.78
N GLY A 56 47.58 -9.20 29.57
CA GLY A 56 47.78 -9.12 31.02
C GLY A 56 47.42 -10.41 31.76
N VAL A 57 46.37 -11.12 31.33
CA VAL A 57 45.93 -12.41 31.89
C VAL A 57 45.42 -13.31 30.76
N VAL A 58 45.76 -14.60 30.81
CA VAL A 58 45.26 -15.62 29.89
C VAL A 58 44.71 -16.78 30.71
N ALA A 59 43.49 -17.23 30.40
CA ALA A 59 42.86 -18.36 31.06
C ALA A 59 42.33 -19.35 29.99
N VAL A 60 42.72 -20.61 30.09
CA VAL A 60 42.43 -21.66 29.10
C VAL A 60 41.85 -22.87 29.81
N SER A 61 40.81 -23.47 29.23
CA SER A 61 40.20 -24.71 29.69
C SER A 61 39.65 -25.47 28.50
N ASP A 62 39.84 -26.80 28.48
CA ASP A 62 39.38 -27.66 27.38
C ASP A 62 37.93 -28.11 27.55
N THR A 63 37.44 -28.21 28.78
CA THR A 63 36.16 -28.88 29.11
C THR A 63 35.20 -28.03 29.92
N ASN A 64 35.63 -26.87 30.44
CA ASN A 64 34.83 -26.04 31.32
C ASN A 64 35.15 -24.55 31.12
N TYR A 65 34.69 -23.68 32.02
CA TYR A 65 34.99 -22.25 31.98
C TYR A 65 36.48 -22.00 32.13
N GLY A 66 37.10 -21.34 31.14
CA GLY A 66 38.43 -20.76 31.29
C GLY A 66 38.46 -19.71 32.40
N LEU A 67 37.39 -18.90 32.52
CA LEU A 67 37.21 -17.90 33.58
C LEU A 67 35.76 -17.92 34.10
N ARG A 68 35.58 -17.93 35.43
CA ARG A 68 34.28 -17.77 36.07
C ARG A 68 34.34 -16.66 37.12
N ALA A 69 33.64 -15.55 36.86
CA ALA A 69 33.51 -14.43 37.78
C ALA A 69 32.12 -14.44 38.45
N VAL A 70 32.06 -14.21 39.76
CA VAL A 70 30.80 -14.16 40.52
C VAL A 70 30.86 -13.00 41.50
N SER A 71 29.81 -12.18 41.52
CA SER A 71 29.59 -11.10 42.48
C SER A 71 28.14 -11.12 42.96
N ARG A 72 27.90 -10.70 44.20
CA ARG A 72 26.55 -10.68 44.81
C ARG A 72 25.86 -9.32 44.71
N THR A 73 26.62 -8.23 44.61
CA THR A 73 26.11 -6.87 44.79
C THR A 73 26.42 -5.94 43.62
N LEU A 74 27.61 -6.07 43.04
CA LEU A 74 28.07 -5.26 41.91
C LEU A 74 28.38 -6.14 40.69
N SER A 75 28.88 -5.53 39.61
CA SER A 75 29.35 -6.25 38.41
C SER A 75 30.39 -7.30 38.77
N ALA A 76 30.17 -8.55 38.35
CA ALA A 76 31.15 -9.62 38.52
C ALA A 76 32.41 -9.42 37.65
N ALA A 77 32.25 -8.75 36.51
CA ALA A 77 33.33 -8.33 35.62
C ALA A 77 33.03 -6.92 35.10
N ARG A 78 34.08 -6.12 34.90
CA ARG A 78 34.02 -4.83 34.21
C ARG A 78 35.20 -4.80 33.25
N CYS A 79 34.90 -4.64 31.97
CA CYS A 79 35.89 -4.52 30.92
C CYS A 79 35.71 -3.16 30.24
N SER A 80 36.81 -2.50 29.90
CA SER A 80 36.81 -1.20 29.24
C SER A 80 38.02 -1.09 28.33
N SER A 81 37.82 -0.48 27.17
CA SER A 81 38.88 -0.15 26.22
C SER A 81 38.63 1.25 25.67
N ALA A 82 39.69 2.02 25.45
CA ALA A 82 39.59 3.39 24.94
C ALA A 82 39.42 3.42 23.41
N GLU A 83 40.07 2.50 22.71
CA GLU A 83 40.13 2.49 21.23
C GLU A 83 39.61 1.19 20.62
N GLY A 84 39.52 0.10 21.39
CA GLY A 84 39.12 -1.21 20.90
C GLY A 84 37.85 -1.75 21.57
N SER A 85 37.57 -3.02 21.35
CA SER A 85 36.47 -3.73 22.00
C SER A 85 36.74 -3.89 23.49
N GLY A 86 35.79 -3.52 24.34
CA GLY A 86 35.86 -3.85 25.77
C GLY A 86 35.70 -5.34 26.02
N VAL A 87 34.84 -6.02 25.24
CA VAL A 87 34.59 -7.46 25.30
C VAL A 87 34.41 -7.98 23.89
N GLU A 88 35.08 -9.08 23.56
CA GLU A 88 34.89 -9.84 22.33
C GLU A 88 34.54 -11.28 22.71
N GLY A 89 33.41 -11.76 22.21
CA GLY A 89 32.96 -13.13 22.41
C GLY A 89 32.84 -13.83 21.07
N GLU A 90 33.64 -14.87 20.87
CA GLU A 90 33.66 -15.68 19.65
C GLU A 90 33.35 -17.13 20.00
N ALA A 91 32.46 -17.75 19.23
CA ALA A 91 32.19 -19.17 19.29
C ALA A 91 32.38 -19.77 17.89
N GLY A 92 33.38 -20.64 17.73
CA GLY A 92 33.71 -21.25 16.43
C GLY A 92 32.74 -22.33 15.93
N GLY A 93 31.62 -22.56 16.64
CA GLY A 93 30.67 -23.64 16.37
C GLY A 93 29.22 -23.21 16.55
N VAL A 94 28.39 -24.05 17.18
CA VAL A 94 26.93 -23.83 17.36
C VAL A 94 26.61 -22.94 18.58
N GLY A 95 27.63 -22.57 19.38
CA GLY A 95 27.43 -21.82 20.62
C GLY A 95 27.24 -20.32 20.43
N ASP A 96 26.72 -19.65 21.47
CA ASP A 96 26.66 -18.19 21.51
C ASP A 96 28.04 -17.61 21.78
N GLY A 97 28.49 -16.64 20.96
CA GLY A 97 29.70 -15.87 21.26
C GLY A 97 29.53 -15.02 22.54
N VAL A 98 28.36 -14.39 22.68
CA VAL A 98 27.95 -13.63 23.88
C VAL A 98 26.48 -13.93 24.19
N ARG A 99 26.20 -14.31 25.44
CA ARG A 99 24.84 -14.55 25.93
C ARG A 99 24.54 -13.70 27.16
N GLY A 100 23.64 -12.73 27.02
CA GLY A 100 23.12 -11.93 28.13
C GLY A 100 21.76 -12.44 28.59
N THR A 101 21.60 -12.68 29.89
CA THR A 101 20.31 -13.10 30.49
C THR A 101 20.04 -12.26 31.73
N SER A 102 18.78 -11.88 31.94
CA SER A 102 18.33 -11.13 33.11
C SER A 102 16.87 -11.46 33.38
N ILE A 103 16.47 -11.49 34.65
CA ILE A 103 15.11 -11.80 35.09
C ILE A 103 14.21 -10.56 34.99
N SER A 104 14.73 -9.41 35.40
CA SER A 104 13.94 -8.17 35.56
C SER A 104 14.61 -6.94 34.97
N GLY A 105 15.76 -7.10 34.32
CA GLY A 105 16.46 -6.02 33.64
C GLY A 105 16.82 -6.42 32.21
N ASN A 106 17.66 -5.62 31.58
CA ASN A 106 18.14 -5.92 30.24
C ASN A 106 19.15 -7.06 30.29
N GLY A 107 18.95 -8.11 29.48
CA GLY A 107 19.98 -9.12 29.26
C GLY A 107 21.20 -8.51 28.55
N ILE A 108 20.95 -7.63 27.56
CA ILE A 108 21.95 -6.86 26.81
C ILE A 108 21.41 -5.44 26.65
N HIS A 109 22.23 -4.43 26.89
CA HIS A 109 21.87 -3.01 26.70
C HIS A 109 22.99 -2.31 25.93
N GLY A 110 22.74 -2.03 24.64
CA GLY A 110 23.69 -1.34 23.76
C GLY A 110 23.30 0.12 23.57
N ILE A 111 24.26 1.03 23.80
CA ILE A 111 24.11 2.48 23.63
C ILE A 111 25.27 2.96 22.78
N SER A 112 24.98 3.77 21.76
CA SER A 112 25.99 4.44 20.94
C SER A 112 25.45 5.81 20.50
N GLU A 113 26.32 6.80 20.40
CA GLU A 113 25.95 8.17 20.02
C GLU A 113 25.85 8.34 18.50
N THR A 114 26.72 7.67 17.75
CA THR A 114 26.92 7.90 16.31
C THR A 114 26.77 6.64 15.46
N ALA A 115 26.80 5.46 16.08
CA ALA A 115 26.73 4.17 15.42
C ALA A 115 25.54 3.36 15.95
N PRO A 116 25.25 2.16 15.43
CA PRO A 116 24.26 1.27 16.04
C PRO A 116 24.63 0.95 17.49
N GLY A 117 23.68 1.12 18.41
CA GLY A 117 23.85 0.61 19.78
C GLY A 117 23.89 -0.92 19.82
N VAL A 118 23.14 -1.57 18.92
CA VAL A 118 23.14 -3.02 18.67
C VAL A 118 23.03 -3.25 17.17
N LEU A 119 23.91 -4.08 16.62
CA LEU A 119 23.92 -4.48 15.21
C LEU A 119 23.75 -6.01 15.12
N GLY A 120 22.72 -6.47 14.41
CA GLY A 120 22.48 -7.88 14.15
C GLY A 120 22.55 -8.18 12.66
N GLU A 121 23.55 -8.96 12.25
CA GLU A 121 23.77 -9.35 10.86
C GLU A 121 23.75 -10.88 10.71
N SER A 122 23.18 -11.36 9.62
CA SER A 122 23.18 -12.78 9.27
C SER A 122 23.17 -12.97 7.77
N LYS A 123 23.91 -13.97 7.26
CA LYS A 123 23.98 -14.28 5.83
C LYS A 123 22.80 -15.13 5.34
N SER A 124 22.28 -16.00 6.20
CA SER A 124 21.26 -16.99 5.84
C SER A 124 20.14 -17.12 6.87
N GLY A 125 20.30 -16.53 8.05
CA GLY A 125 19.31 -16.55 9.12
C GLY A 125 18.72 -15.16 9.38
N ARG A 126 18.01 -15.05 10.51
CA ARG A 126 17.50 -13.77 10.99
C ARG A 126 18.64 -13.00 11.63
N GLY A 127 18.88 -11.76 11.19
CA GLY A 127 19.86 -10.88 11.83
C GLY A 127 19.44 -10.49 13.26
N VAL A 128 18.15 -10.23 13.47
CA VAL A 128 17.56 -9.92 14.78
C VAL A 128 16.23 -10.65 14.92
N VAL A 129 15.96 -11.19 16.12
CA VAL A 129 14.68 -11.81 16.49
C VAL A 129 14.19 -11.17 17.78
N ALA A 130 12.96 -10.68 17.78
CA ALA A 130 12.37 -9.98 18.91
C ALA A 130 11.00 -10.58 19.21
N LEU A 131 10.85 -11.22 20.36
CA LEU A 131 9.67 -11.99 20.75
C LEU A 131 9.16 -11.48 22.09
N SER A 132 7.84 -11.38 22.22
CA SER A 132 7.15 -11.04 23.46
C SER A 132 5.73 -11.60 23.42
N ASP A 133 5.25 -12.12 24.55
CA ASP A 133 3.91 -12.71 24.66
C ASP A 133 2.83 -11.67 24.94
N THR A 134 3.17 -10.58 25.64
CA THR A 134 2.19 -9.62 26.20
C THR A 134 2.47 -8.17 25.85
N ASP A 135 3.60 -7.87 25.22
CA ASP A 135 4.03 -6.50 24.87
C ASP A 135 4.65 -6.49 23.46
N TYR A 136 5.16 -5.36 23.01
CA TYR A 136 5.87 -5.25 21.74
C TYR A 136 7.12 -6.15 21.74
N GLY A 137 7.18 -7.08 20.79
CA GLY A 137 8.43 -7.80 20.51
C GLY A 137 9.54 -6.83 20.11
N LEU A 138 9.20 -5.80 19.32
CA LEU A 138 10.09 -4.70 18.93
C LEU A 138 9.36 -3.36 19.04
N ARG A 139 9.95 -2.40 19.75
CA ARG A 139 9.53 -0.99 19.74
C ARG A 139 10.65 -0.15 19.16
N ALA A 140 10.40 0.44 17.99
CA ALA A 140 11.34 1.35 17.33
C ALA A 140 10.67 2.70 17.06
N ALA A 141 11.42 3.77 17.25
CA ALA A 141 10.94 5.13 17.08
C ALA A 141 12.06 6.02 16.56
N SER A 142 11.71 6.99 15.72
CA SER A 142 12.61 8.02 15.25
C SER A 142 11.85 9.34 15.19
N ARG A 143 12.55 10.45 15.49
CA ARG A 143 11.94 11.78 15.52
C ARG A 143 11.83 12.40 14.12
N THR A 144 12.77 12.10 13.23
CA THR A 144 12.94 12.81 11.96
C THR A 144 12.95 11.89 10.75
N SER A 145 12.94 10.58 10.95
CA SER A 145 12.98 9.59 9.87
C SER A 145 12.04 8.43 10.20
N ALA A 146 12.03 7.40 9.35
CA ALA A 146 11.30 6.17 9.63
C ALA A 146 11.83 5.53 10.93
N GLY A 147 10.94 5.16 11.85
CA GLY A 147 11.32 4.36 13.02
C GLY A 147 11.83 2.98 12.63
N ILE A 148 11.25 2.39 11.58
CA ILE A 148 11.68 1.15 10.94
C ILE A 148 11.64 1.34 9.43
N ARG A 149 12.70 0.94 8.73
CA ARG A 149 12.73 0.85 7.27
C ARG A 149 12.93 -0.60 6.88
N GLY A 150 11.89 -1.23 6.33
CA GLY A 150 12.01 -2.54 5.68
C GLY A 150 12.29 -2.39 4.19
N SER A 151 13.25 -3.13 3.67
CA SER A 151 13.64 -3.12 2.26
C SER A 151 14.06 -4.51 1.82
N SER A 152 13.71 -4.88 0.61
CA SER A 152 14.11 -6.13 -0.03
C SER A 152 14.19 -5.94 -1.54
N THR A 153 15.11 -6.65 -2.20
CA THR A 153 15.28 -6.60 -3.66
C THR A 153 14.32 -7.55 -4.37
N GLU A 154 14.12 -8.74 -3.81
CA GLU A 154 13.32 -9.80 -4.44
C GLU A 154 12.02 -10.09 -3.69
N GLY A 155 12.04 -9.92 -2.37
CA GLY A 155 10.92 -10.27 -1.50
C GLY A 155 10.13 -9.06 -1.00
N ARG A 156 9.25 -9.31 -0.03
CA ARG A 156 8.55 -8.25 0.70
C ARG A 156 9.55 -7.49 1.57
N GLY A 157 9.54 -6.15 1.48
CA GLY A 157 10.34 -5.32 2.38
C GLY A 157 9.82 -5.36 3.83
N VAL A 158 8.49 -5.39 4.00
CA VAL A 158 7.80 -5.54 5.29
C VAL A 158 6.60 -6.47 5.10
N GLU A 159 6.38 -7.36 6.06
CA GLU A 159 5.20 -8.22 6.12
C GLU A 159 4.60 -8.17 7.52
N GLY A 160 3.31 -7.84 7.62
CA GLY A 160 2.54 -7.89 8.86
C GLY A 160 1.50 -9.00 8.78
N TRP A 161 1.45 -9.84 9.80
CA TRP A 161 0.56 -11.00 9.86
C TRP A 161 -0.13 -11.06 11.23
N ALA A 162 -1.45 -11.20 11.22
CA ALA A 162 -2.25 -11.39 12.42
C ALA A 162 -3.45 -12.31 12.11
N THR A 163 -3.83 -13.16 13.07
CA THR A 163 -4.93 -14.13 12.91
C THR A 163 -6.28 -13.62 13.42
N LYS A 164 -6.28 -12.63 14.30
CA LYS A 164 -7.48 -12.13 14.99
C LYS A 164 -7.66 -10.61 14.95
N ALA A 165 -6.67 -9.88 14.45
CA ALA A 165 -6.61 -8.42 14.46
C ALA A 165 -5.97 -7.92 13.16
N GLU A 166 -5.74 -6.62 13.06
CA GLU A 166 -5.06 -6.00 11.94
C GLU A 166 -3.59 -6.47 11.87
N GLY A 167 -3.16 -6.97 10.70
CA GLY A 167 -1.76 -7.32 10.47
C GLY A 167 -0.85 -6.09 10.40
N VAL A 168 -1.36 -4.98 9.86
CA VAL A 168 -0.67 -3.69 9.74
C VAL A 168 -1.68 -2.56 9.96
N VAL A 169 -1.31 -1.55 10.74
CA VAL A 169 -2.13 -0.35 10.98
C VAL A 169 -1.31 0.90 10.67
N GLY A 170 -1.81 1.75 9.77
CA GLY A 170 -1.22 3.05 9.43
C GLY A 170 -2.03 4.21 10.00
N ILE A 171 -1.46 4.99 10.91
CA ILE A 171 -2.12 6.13 11.57
C ILE A 171 -1.28 7.39 11.34
N SER A 172 -1.92 8.45 10.86
CA SER A 172 -1.31 9.78 10.70
C SER A 172 -2.33 10.86 11.07
N THR A 173 -1.87 11.93 11.72
CA THR A 173 -2.74 13.03 12.17
C THR A 173 -3.01 14.07 11.08
N SER A 174 -2.03 14.30 10.21
CA SER A 174 -2.09 15.33 9.16
C SER A 174 -1.67 14.84 7.78
N GLY A 175 -1.05 13.66 7.69
CA GLY A 175 -0.62 13.06 6.44
C GLY A 175 -1.42 11.80 6.10
N ASN A 176 -0.90 11.04 5.14
CA ASN A 176 -1.49 9.76 4.76
C ASN A 176 -1.13 8.71 5.81
N GLY A 177 -2.13 7.93 6.28
CA GLY A 177 -1.86 6.77 7.14
C GLY A 177 -1.10 5.67 6.40
N VAL A 178 -1.42 5.46 5.13
CA VAL A 178 -0.76 4.50 4.22
C VAL A 178 -0.60 5.17 2.85
N TRP A 179 0.58 5.00 2.23
CA TRP A 179 0.87 5.47 0.88
C TRP A 179 1.38 4.29 0.04
N GLY A 180 0.60 3.86 -0.95
CA GLY A 180 0.97 2.79 -1.87
C GLY A 180 1.27 3.36 -3.25
N GLN A 181 2.48 3.10 -3.74
CA GLN A 181 2.96 3.60 -5.04
C GLN A 181 3.77 2.53 -5.75
N THR A 182 3.63 2.47 -7.06
CA THR A 182 4.42 1.66 -7.99
C THR A 182 4.85 2.54 -9.15
N GLU A 183 6.09 2.40 -9.60
CA GLU A 183 6.61 3.16 -10.75
C GLU A 183 6.31 2.46 -12.09
N GLY A 184 6.13 1.13 -12.08
CA GLY A 184 5.75 0.34 -13.24
C GLY A 184 4.24 0.06 -13.32
N ALA A 185 3.84 -0.84 -14.22
CA ALA A 185 2.44 -1.24 -14.47
C ALA A 185 1.79 -2.08 -13.34
N GLY A 186 2.37 -2.10 -12.15
CA GLY A 186 1.83 -2.84 -11.00
C GLY A 186 0.60 -2.17 -10.40
N VAL A 187 0.10 -2.75 -9.30
CA VAL A 187 -0.98 -2.18 -8.49
C VAL A 187 -0.37 -1.48 -7.28
N GLY A 188 -0.67 -0.18 -7.09
CA GLY A 188 -0.16 0.59 -5.94
C GLY A 188 -0.70 0.10 -4.59
N VAL A 189 -2.00 -0.22 -4.52
CA VAL A 189 -2.69 -0.79 -3.35
C VAL A 189 -3.67 -1.87 -3.78
N LEU A 190 -3.50 -3.09 -3.27
CA LEU A 190 -4.38 -4.23 -3.54
C LEU A 190 -5.11 -4.65 -2.26
N GLY A 191 -6.44 -4.57 -2.26
CA GLY A 191 -7.29 -5.06 -1.18
C GLY A 191 -8.13 -6.25 -1.63
N THR A 192 -7.98 -7.39 -0.98
CA THR A 192 -8.72 -8.62 -1.30
C THR A 192 -9.35 -9.21 -0.04
N SER A 193 -10.49 -9.87 -0.21
CA SER A 193 -11.16 -10.62 0.86
C SER A 193 -11.88 -11.83 0.25
N THR A 194 -11.77 -13.00 0.89
CA THR A 194 -12.40 -14.22 0.38
C THR A 194 -13.92 -14.21 0.52
N SER A 195 -14.43 -13.65 1.62
CA SER A 195 -15.87 -13.66 1.94
C SER A 195 -16.40 -12.31 2.40
N GLY A 196 -15.53 -11.32 2.58
CA GLY A 196 -15.88 -9.99 3.07
C GLY A 196 -15.66 -8.91 2.02
N ILE A 197 -15.47 -7.69 2.51
CA ILE A 197 -15.22 -6.51 1.68
C ILE A 197 -13.71 -6.42 1.41
N GLY A 198 -13.31 -6.38 0.13
CA GLY A 198 -11.89 -6.22 -0.23
C GLY A 198 -11.33 -4.85 0.15
N VAL A 199 -12.10 -3.78 -0.06
CA VAL A 199 -11.74 -2.41 0.32
C VAL A 199 -12.94 -1.69 0.92
N PHE A 200 -12.81 -1.22 2.17
CA PHE A 200 -13.83 -0.43 2.85
C PHE A 200 -13.34 1.03 3.03
N GLY A 201 -13.95 1.95 2.30
CA GLY A 201 -13.64 3.38 2.38
C GLY A 201 -14.66 4.16 3.21
N LYS A 202 -14.17 5.01 4.13
CA LYS A 202 -15.00 5.96 4.88
C LYS A 202 -14.22 7.26 5.04
N GLY A 203 -14.84 8.39 4.73
CA GLY A 203 -14.26 9.71 4.96
C GLY A 203 -15.31 10.72 5.39
N GLY A 204 -14.85 11.79 6.03
CA GLY A 204 -15.72 12.90 6.45
C GLY A 204 -16.22 13.76 5.28
N LYS A 205 -15.52 13.71 4.13
CA LYS A 205 -15.89 14.41 2.88
C LYS A 205 -16.27 13.42 1.78
N LEU A 206 -15.32 12.54 1.40
CA LEU A 206 -15.51 11.50 0.39
C LEU A 206 -15.00 10.17 0.94
N ALA A 207 -15.66 9.06 0.60
CA ALA A 207 -15.14 7.71 0.88
C ALA A 207 -13.99 7.32 -0.07
N GLY A 208 -13.97 7.89 -1.28
CA GLY A 208 -12.92 7.71 -2.29
C GLY A 208 -12.92 8.87 -3.29
N PHE A 209 -11.77 9.12 -3.89
CA PHE A 209 -11.58 10.10 -4.97
C PHE A 209 -10.66 9.44 -6.01
N PHE A 210 -11.11 9.41 -7.27
CA PHE A 210 -10.45 8.69 -8.35
C PHE A 210 -10.18 9.66 -9.49
N GLU A 211 -8.91 9.79 -9.88
CA GLU A 211 -8.50 10.51 -11.08
C GLU A 211 -8.22 9.47 -12.18
N GLY A 212 -9.09 9.41 -13.18
CA GLY A 212 -9.07 8.41 -14.23
C GLY A 212 -10.33 7.56 -14.30
N ASP A 213 -10.33 6.56 -15.18
CA ASP A 213 -11.46 5.67 -15.39
C ASP A 213 -11.57 4.64 -14.25
N VAL A 214 -12.82 4.27 -13.92
CA VAL A 214 -13.13 3.24 -12.92
C VAL A 214 -13.87 2.11 -13.60
N GLU A 215 -13.25 0.93 -13.62
CA GLU A 215 -13.87 -0.29 -14.12
C GLU A 215 -14.58 -1.03 -12.98
N VAL A 216 -15.86 -1.37 -13.20
CA VAL A 216 -16.67 -2.16 -12.26
C VAL A 216 -17.25 -3.36 -13.02
N THR A 217 -16.70 -4.54 -12.76
CA THR A 217 -17.14 -5.79 -13.40
C THR A 217 -18.39 -6.40 -12.77
N GLY A 218 -18.75 -5.92 -11.57
CA GLY A 218 -19.95 -6.31 -10.83
C GLY A 218 -21.03 -5.23 -10.84
N LEU A 219 -21.92 -5.28 -9.85
CA LEU A 219 -22.98 -4.29 -9.68
C LEU A 219 -22.47 -3.00 -9.03
N LEU A 220 -22.66 -1.86 -9.68
CA LEU A 220 -22.52 -0.54 -9.07
C LEU A 220 -23.84 -0.14 -8.39
N THR A 221 -23.87 -0.11 -7.06
CA THR A 221 -25.01 0.39 -6.28
C THR A 221 -24.71 1.77 -5.73
N ALA A 222 -25.51 2.76 -6.11
CA ALA A 222 -25.43 4.12 -5.59
C ALA A 222 -26.84 4.63 -5.28
N ARG A 223 -26.95 5.50 -4.27
CA ARG A 223 -28.22 6.20 -4.00
C ARG A 223 -28.52 7.20 -5.12
N ASP A 224 -27.53 8.05 -5.42
CA ASP A 224 -27.62 9.09 -6.45
C ASP A 224 -26.35 9.05 -7.31
N VAL A 225 -26.51 9.29 -8.62
CA VAL A 225 -25.41 9.40 -9.58
C VAL A 225 -25.53 10.76 -10.26
N CYS A 226 -24.50 11.60 -10.11
CA CYS A 226 -24.45 12.91 -10.75
C CYS A 226 -23.65 12.81 -12.05
N CYS A 227 -24.34 12.83 -13.18
CA CYS A 227 -23.73 12.88 -14.50
C CYS A 227 -23.75 14.33 -15.01
N PRO A 228 -22.60 14.93 -15.37
CA PRO A 228 -22.56 16.31 -15.85
C PRO A 228 -23.16 16.49 -17.26
N GLY A 229 -23.30 15.40 -18.03
CA GLY A 229 -23.96 15.42 -19.32
C GLY A 229 -25.48 15.53 -19.22
N ALA A 230 -26.13 15.88 -20.33
CA ALA A 230 -27.49 16.39 -20.35
C ALA A 230 -28.56 15.34 -20.73
N ASP A 231 -28.15 14.26 -21.41
CA ASP A 231 -29.01 13.23 -21.96
C ASP A 231 -28.54 11.81 -21.62
N PHE A 232 -29.48 10.89 -21.73
CA PHE A 232 -29.26 9.46 -21.69
C PHE A 232 -29.20 8.97 -23.14
N ALA A 233 -28.04 8.48 -23.54
CA ALA A 233 -27.79 8.00 -24.88
C ALA A 233 -27.52 6.51 -24.90
N GLU A 234 -27.78 5.88 -26.03
CA GLU A 234 -27.33 4.53 -26.34
C GLU A 234 -26.62 4.58 -27.69
N ASP A 235 -25.50 3.86 -27.80
CA ASP A 235 -24.76 3.80 -29.05
C ASP A 235 -25.52 2.90 -30.04
N PHE A 236 -25.75 3.35 -31.27
CA PHE A 236 -26.36 2.54 -32.34
C PHE A 236 -25.47 2.49 -33.57
N ASN A 237 -25.56 1.41 -34.35
CA ASN A 237 -24.91 1.33 -35.66
C ASN A 237 -25.61 2.29 -36.63
N VAL A 238 -24.84 3.10 -37.35
CA VAL A 238 -25.38 4.02 -38.37
C VAL A 238 -24.85 3.65 -39.76
N ILE A 239 -25.73 3.61 -40.76
CA ILE A 239 -25.36 3.16 -42.11
C ILE A 239 -24.74 4.25 -43.00
N LYS A 240 -24.76 5.51 -42.56
CA LYS A 240 -24.19 6.65 -43.28
C LYS A 240 -23.51 7.61 -42.31
N GLU A 241 -22.71 8.53 -42.84
CA GLU A 241 -22.16 9.63 -42.04
C GLU A 241 -23.30 10.56 -41.60
N VAL A 242 -23.26 10.95 -40.33
CA VAL A 242 -24.32 11.70 -39.68
C VAL A 242 -23.72 12.76 -38.77
N GLU A 243 -24.49 13.80 -38.53
CA GLU A 243 -24.05 14.92 -37.69
C GLU A 243 -24.86 15.00 -36.39
N PRO A 244 -24.25 15.47 -35.30
CA PRO A 244 -24.98 15.76 -34.08
C PRO A 244 -26.21 16.65 -34.31
N GLY A 245 -27.33 16.26 -33.71
CA GLY A 245 -28.63 16.89 -33.85
C GLY A 245 -29.53 16.31 -34.94
N GLU A 246 -29.04 15.36 -35.75
CA GLU A 246 -29.89 14.67 -36.73
C GLU A 246 -30.88 13.71 -36.06
N VAL A 247 -32.11 13.71 -36.56
CA VAL A 247 -33.18 12.80 -36.13
C VAL A 247 -33.06 11.47 -36.89
N MET A 248 -32.98 10.38 -36.14
CA MET A 248 -32.64 9.05 -36.65
C MET A 248 -33.83 8.09 -36.57
N VAL A 249 -33.97 7.22 -37.58
CA VAL A 249 -35.01 6.18 -37.68
C VAL A 249 -34.39 4.80 -37.89
N LEU A 250 -35.11 3.75 -37.50
CA LEU A 250 -34.74 2.35 -37.75
C LEU A 250 -34.78 1.99 -39.25
N THR A 251 -33.75 1.28 -39.67
CA THR A 251 -33.73 0.49 -40.91
C THR A 251 -34.33 -0.90 -40.66
N GLU A 252 -34.35 -1.75 -41.70
CA GLU A 252 -34.78 -3.16 -41.57
C GLU A 252 -33.73 -4.06 -40.88
N THR A 253 -32.54 -3.54 -40.57
CA THR A 253 -31.39 -4.32 -40.09
C THR A 253 -30.89 -3.85 -38.72
N ASP A 254 -31.77 -3.32 -37.87
CA ASP A 254 -31.46 -2.76 -36.53
C ASP A 254 -30.36 -1.67 -36.53
N ALA A 255 -30.09 -1.08 -37.69
CA ALA A 255 -29.21 0.08 -37.83
C ALA A 255 -30.05 1.34 -37.98
N LEU A 256 -29.41 2.50 -37.87
CA LEU A 256 -30.08 3.79 -37.97
C LEU A 256 -29.66 4.55 -39.21
N GLU A 257 -30.60 5.37 -39.68
CA GLU A 257 -30.36 6.39 -40.69
C GLU A 257 -31.11 7.68 -40.38
N PRO A 258 -30.69 8.83 -40.94
CA PRO A 258 -31.45 10.06 -40.87
C PRO A 258 -32.86 9.87 -41.41
N SER A 259 -33.84 10.35 -40.65
CA SER A 259 -35.25 10.38 -41.04
C SER A 259 -35.45 11.15 -42.35
N THR A 260 -36.31 10.67 -43.24
CA THR A 260 -36.61 11.32 -44.54
C THR A 260 -38.10 11.47 -44.81
N LYS A 261 -38.94 11.01 -43.88
CA LYS A 261 -40.39 10.95 -44.00
C LYS A 261 -41.03 11.66 -42.82
N GLU A 262 -42.02 12.49 -43.10
CA GLU A 262 -42.85 13.12 -42.07
C GLU A 262 -43.63 12.07 -41.27
N TYR A 263 -43.70 12.26 -39.95
CA TYR A 263 -44.41 11.36 -39.02
C TYR A 263 -43.98 9.89 -39.16
N ASP A 264 -42.67 9.64 -39.24
CA ASP A 264 -42.12 8.29 -39.29
C ASP A 264 -42.16 7.66 -37.90
N LYS A 265 -42.89 6.53 -37.79
CA LYS A 265 -43.04 5.78 -36.55
C LYS A 265 -41.81 4.96 -36.16
N LYS A 266 -40.81 4.89 -37.06
CA LYS A 266 -39.54 4.20 -36.82
C LYS A 266 -38.52 5.09 -36.11
N VAL A 267 -38.91 6.29 -35.66
CA VAL A 267 -38.00 7.23 -35.04
C VAL A 267 -37.46 6.71 -33.71
N VAL A 268 -36.15 6.86 -33.51
CA VAL A 268 -35.45 6.34 -32.33
C VAL A 268 -34.92 7.45 -31.45
N GLY A 269 -34.62 8.62 -32.00
CA GLY A 269 -34.05 9.71 -31.23
C GLY A 269 -33.20 10.63 -32.09
N VAL A 270 -32.27 11.32 -31.43
CA VAL A 270 -31.42 12.35 -32.06
C VAL A 270 -29.96 12.04 -31.78
N ILE A 271 -29.09 12.22 -32.78
CA ILE A 271 -27.63 12.10 -32.56
C ILE A 271 -27.21 13.10 -31.48
N SER A 272 -26.68 12.60 -30.37
CA SER A 272 -26.25 13.42 -29.24
C SER A 272 -24.93 14.14 -29.51
N GLY A 273 -24.63 15.16 -28.69
CA GLY A 273 -23.35 15.86 -28.71
C GLY A 273 -23.35 17.19 -29.46
N ALA A 274 -24.50 17.65 -29.97
CA ALA A 274 -24.63 18.96 -30.61
C ALA A 274 -24.66 20.11 -29.60
N GLY A 275 -24.19 21.29 -30.03
CA GLY A 275 -24.15 22.49 -29.19
C GLY A 275 -23.40 22.27 -27.87
N ASN A 276 -24.03 22.65 -26.77
CA ASN A 276 -23.46 22.55 -25.42
C ASN A 276 -23.93 21.30 -24.64
N TYR A 277 -24.66 20.39 -25.28
CA TYR A 277 -25.11 19.14 -24.63
C TYR A 277 -24.24 17.97 -25.07
N LYS A 278 -23.89 17.13 -24.09
CA LYS A 278 -23.13 15.89 -24.26
C LYS A 278 -23.84 14.78 -23.46
N PRO A 279 -23.74 13.51 -23.89
CA PRO A 279 -24.26 12.37 -23.12
C PRO A 279 -23.80 12.39 -21.67
N GLY A 280 -24.73 12.24 -20.74
CA GLY A 280 -24.44 12.01 -19.32
C GLY A 280 -24.16 10.54 -19.02
N ILE A 281 -24.92 9.66 -19.67
CA ILE A 281 -24.73 8.20 -19.65
C ILE A 281 -24.84 7.72 -21.09
N THR A 282 -23.94 6.84 -21.50
CA THR A 282 -23.98 6.15 -22.80
C THR A 282 -24.02 4.65 -22.58
N LEU A 283 -25.10 4.01 -23.03
CA LEU A 283 -25.26 2.55 -23.01
C LEU A 283 -24.69 1.89 -24.28
N ASP A 284 -24.40 0.60 -24.17
CA ASP A 284 -23.87 -0.28 -25.22
C ASP A 284 -22.65 0.27 -25.98
N LYS A 285 -21.81 1.02 -25.27
CA LYS A 285 -20.54 1.52 -25.81
C LYS A 285 -19.60 0.35 -26.05
N GLN A 286 -19.29 0.09 -27.32
CA GLN A 286 -18.40 -1.00 -27.75
C GLN A 286 -17.19 -0.41 -28.47
N HIS A 287 -15.97 -0.67 -27.97
CA HIS A 287 -14.73 -0.08 -28.49
C HIS A 287 -14.32 -0.62 -29.88
N ASP A 288 -14.80 -1.80 -30.28
CA ASP A 288 -14.27 -2.54 -31.44
C ASP A 288 -15.15 -2.47 -32.71
N LYS A 289 -16.24 -1.70 -32.70
CA LYS A 289 -17.15 -1.57 -33.86
C LYS A 289 -17.08 -0.19 -34.50
N ASN A 290 -16.72 -0.17 -35.78
CA ASN A 290 -16.70 1.05 -36.58
C ASN A 290 -18.12 1.60 -36.77
N ASN A 291 -18.27 2.92 -36.58
CA ASN A 291 -19.44 3.73 -36.89
C ASN A 291 -20.68 3.58 -35.98
N ARG A 292 -20.48 3.38 -34.67
CA ARG A 292 -21.54 3.57 -33.67
C ARG A 292 -21.62 5.03 -33.24
N GLN A 293 -22.83 5.55 -33.09
CA GLN A 293 -23.08 6.94 -32.68
C GLN A 293 -24.03 6.99 -31.48
N PRO A 294 -23.80 7.92 -30.53
CA PRO A 294 -24.67 8.07 -29.37
C PRO A 294 -25.99 8.70 -29.76
N ILE A 295 -27.09 7.99 -29.56
CA ILE A 295 -28.44 8.48 -29.83
C ILE A 295 -29.09 8.86 -28.51
N ALA A 296 -29.42 10.15 -28.35
CA ALA A 296 -30.21 10.64 -27.25
C ALA A 296 -31.62 10.02 -27.34
N VAL A 297 -31.94 9.15 -26.39
CA VAL A 297 -33.28 8.54 -26.24
C VAL A 297 -34.10 9.24 -25.18
N MET A 298 -33.44 9.94 -24.26
CA MET A 298 -34.09 10.72 -23.20
C MET A 298 -33.21 11.89 -22.75
N GLY A 299 -33.83 13.00 -22.37
CA GLY A 299 -33.12 14.16 -21.80
C GLY A 299 -32.94 15.29 -22.80
N LYS A 300 -32.03 16.22 -22.50
CA LYS A 300 -31.86 17.44 -23.30
C LYS A 300 -30.82 17.24 -24.39
N VAL A 301 -31.21 17.44 -25.63
CA VAL A 301 -30.32 17.37 -26.80
C VAL A 301 -30.59 18.55 -27.73
N TYR A 302 -29.61 18.95 -28.52
CA TYR A 302 -29.85 19.85 -29.63
C TYR A 302 -30.33 19.04 -30.84
N CYS A 303 -31.37 19.52 -31.53
CA CYS A 303 -31.99 18.86 -32.66
C CYS A 303 -32.05 19.82 -33.86
N LYS A 304 -31.74 19.29 -35.05
CA LYS A 304 -31.94 19.98 -36.32
C LYS A 304 -33.43 20.03 -36.60
N VAL A 305 -33.97 21.21 -36.80
CA VAL A 305 -35.40 21.43 -37.00
C VAL A 305 -35.68 22.28 -38.23
N ASP A 306 -36.77 21.97 -38.91
CA ASP A 306 -37.31 22.66 -40.06
C ASP A 306 -38.60 23.39 -39.67
N ALA A 307 -38.55 24.71 -39.77
CA ALA A 307 -39.67 25.62 -39.50
C ALA A 307 -40.23 26.25 -40.78
N ASP A 308 -39.90 25.73 -41.96
CA ASP A 308 -40.42 26.23 -43.24
C ASP A 308 -41.94 26.01 -43.36
N SER A 309 -42.46 24.92 -42.78
CA SER A 309 -43.90 24.59 -42.79
C SER A 309 -44.67 25.20 -41.62
N SER A 310 -44.02 25.40 -40.47
CA SER A 310 -44.62 25.96 -39.25
C SER A 310 -43.54 26.45 -38.30
N ALA A 311 -43.72 27.66 -37.75
CA ALA A 311 -42.84 28.17 -36.69
C ALA A 311 -42.87 27.24 -35.47
N ILE A 312 -41.70 27.03 -34.87
CA ILE A 312 -41.49 26.20 -33.68
C ILE A 312 -41.35 27.13 -32.47
N GLU A 313 -42.20 26.91 -31.47
CA GLU A 313 -42.22 27.61 -30.19
C GLU A 313 -41.88 26.66 -29.04
N MET A 314 -41.50 27.23 -27.88
CA MET A 314 -41.20 26.42 -26.70
C MET A 314 -42.42 25.59 -26.28
N GLY A 315 -42.19 24.31 -26.02
CA GLY A 315 -43.23 23.36 -25.62
C GLY A 315 -43.93 22.65 -26.78
N ASP A 316 -43.70 23.07 -28.03
CA ASP A 316 -44.25 22.40 -29.20
C ASP A 316 -43.78 20.95 -29.29
N MET A 317 -44.69 20.05 -29.65
CA MET A 317 -44.37 18.67 -29.97
C MET A 317 -43.65 18.61 -31.32
N LEU A 318 -42.57 17.84 -31.39
CA LEU A 318 -41.78 17.66 -32.60
C LEU A 318 -41.89 16.22 -33.12
N THR A 319 -41.87 16.08 -34.44
CA THR A 319 -41.89 14.82 -35.20
C THR A 319 -40.84 14.88 -36.30
N THR A 320 -40.51 13.77 -36.96
CA THR A 320 -39.64 13.76 -38.16
C THR A 320 -40.21 14.64 -39.28
N SER A 321 -39.34 15.27 -40.09
CA SER A 321 -39.72 16.02 -41.29
C SER A 321 -39.39 15.24 -42.58
N ASN A 322 -39.73 15.81 -43.73
CA ASN A 322 -39.30 15.30 -45.04
C ASN A 322 -37.86 15.71 -45.41
N ILE A 323 -37.22 16.58 -44.62
CA ILE A 323 -35.83 16.98 -44.79
C ILE A 323 -34.95 15.98 -44.04
N PRO A 324 -33.96 15.34 -44.71
CA PRO A 324 -33.11 14.33 -44.11
C PRO A 324 -32.51 14.72 -42.75
N GLY A 325 -32.88 14.01 -41.68
CA GLY A 325 -32.36 14.22 -40.33
C GLY A 325 -32.94 15.41 -39.57
N TYR A 326 -33.99 16.07 -40.07
CA TYR A 326 -34.62 17.20 -39.39
C TYR A 326 -35.94 16.81 -38.73
N ALA A 327 -36.27 17.48 -37.63
CA ALA A 327 -37.60 17.46 -37.04
C ALA A 327 -38.44 18.63 -37.56
N MET A 328 -39.75 18.55 -37.42
CA MET A 328 -40.69 19.65 -37.63
C MET A 328 -41.76 19.66 -36.54
N LYS A 329 -42.54 20.74 -36.47
CA LYS A 329 -43.69 20.83 -35.55
C LYS A 329 -44.74 19.77 -35.91
N ALA A 330 -45.18 19.00 -34.90
CA ALA A 330 -46.25 18.02 -35.06
C ALA A 330 -47.61 18.74 -35.00
N VAL A 331 -48.16 19.07 -36.17
CA VAL A 331 -49.44 19.79 -36.32
C VAL A 331 -50.64 18.87 -36.55
N ASP A 332 -50.42 17.60 -36.91
CA ASP A 332 -51.46 16.60 -37.16
C ASP A 332 -51.50 15.56 -36.00
N PRO A 333 -52.45 15.70 -35.05
CA PRO A 333 -52.57 14.77 -33.93
C PRO A 333 -52.85 13.33 -34.34
N SER A 334 -53.47 13.10 -35.51
CA SER A 334 -53.82 11.76 -35.97
C SER A 334 -52.60 10.93 -36.39
N LYS A 335 -51.51 11.61 -36.80
CA LYS A 335 -50.24 11.00 -37.22
C LYS A 335 -49.17 11.04 -36.14
N ALA A 336 -49.31 11.91 -35.14
CA ALA A 336 -48.33 12.13 -34.10
C ALA A 336 -48.05 10.89 -33.24
N PHE A 337 -49.07 10.05 -32.98
CA PHE A 337 -48.91 8.89 -32.11
C PHE A 337 -47.87 7.89 -32.66
N GLY A 338 -46.80 7.66 -31.89
CA GLY A 338 -45.64 6.83 -32.25
C GLY A 338 -44.61 7.51 -33.15
N ALA A 339 -44.78 8.80 -33.51
CA ALA A 339 -43.83 9.56 -34.35
C ALA A 339 -43.24 10.80 -33.63
N ILE A 340 -43.71 11.07 -32.41
CA ILE A 340 -43.19 12.17 -31.58
C ILE A 340 -41.78 11.84 -31.11
N ILE A 341 -40.86 12.78 -31.29
CA ILE A 341 -39.49 12.68 -30.78
C ILE A 341 -39.29 13.43 -29.46
N GLY A 342 -40.16 14.41 -29.17
CA GLY A 342 -40.07 15.19 -27.95
C GLY A 342 -40.70 16.56 -28.03
N LYS A 343 -40.25 17.47 -27.14
CA LYS A 343 -40.73 18.85 -27.04
C LYS A 343 -39.63 19.87 -27.28
N ALA A 344 -39.94 20.94 -28.00
CA ALA A 344 -39.02 22.05 -28.19
C ALA A 344 -38.72 22.78 -26.86
N LEU A 345 -37.44 23.06 -26.60
CA LEU A 345 -36.96 23.92 -25.51
C LEU A 345 -36.38 25.25 -26.04
N GLY A 346 -36.51 25.48 -27.35
CA GLY A 346 -36.11 26.70 -28.03
C GLY A 346 -37.11 27.02 -29.15
N THR A 347 -36.88 28.12 -29.84
CA THR A 347 -37.79 28.62 -30.88
C THR A 347 -37.08 28.76 -32.21
N LEU A 348 -37.79 28.52 -33.32
CA LEU A 348 -37.32 28.84 -34.67
C LEU A 348 -38.51 29.37 -35.50
N LYS A 349 -38.42 30.62 -35.96
CA LYS A 349 -39.54 31.30 -36.64
C LYS A 349 -39.74 30.83 -38.08
N MET A 350 -38.66 30.53 -38.79
CA MET A 350 -38.65 30.15 -40.20
C MET A 350 -37.29 29.52 -40.53
N GLY A 351 -37.22 28.72 -41.59
CA GLY A 351 -35.96 28.13 -42.04
C GLY A 351 -35.58 26.88 -41.27
N LYS A 352 -34.31 26.51 -41.45
CA LYS A 352 -33.68 25.34 -40.84
C LYS A 352 -32.70 25.80 -39.77
N GLY A 353 -32.67 25.11 -38.63
CA GLY A 353 -31.81 25.51 -37.53
C GLY A 353 -31.61 24.41 -36.50
N LEU A 354 -30.74 24.68 -35.53
CA LEU A 354 -30.44 23.77 -34.43
C LEU A 354 -31.02 24.36 -33.14
N ILE A 355 -31.96 23.67 -32.49
CA ILE A 355 -32.59 24.13 -31.25
C ILE A 355 -32.48 23.08 -30.14
N PRO A 356 -32.45 23.46 -28.85
CA PRO A 356 -32.54 22.49 -27.77
C PRO A 356 -33.96 21.89 -27.72
N ILE A 357 -34.04 20.59 -27.48
CA ILE A 357 -35.29 19.85 -27.28
C ILE A 357 -35.15 18.94 -26.05
N LEU A 358 -36.29 18.58 -25.46
CA LEU A 358 -36.39 17.49 -24.51
C LEU A 358 -36.85 16.25 -25.28
N VAL A 359 -35.97 15.26 -25.41
CA VAL A 359 -36.33 13.96 -26.00
C VAL A 359 -37.18 13.20 -25.01
N VAL A 360 -38.35 12.78 -25.48
CA VAL A 360 -39.28 11.89 -24.79
C VAL A 360 -39.98 11.09 -25.89
N LEU A 361 -39.43 9.93 -26.20
CA LEU A 361 -40.02 9.01 -27.16
C LEU A 361 -41.28 8.42 -26.53
N GLN A 362 -42.41 8.54 -27.24
CA GLN A 362 -43.74 8.11 -26.81
C GLN A 362 -44.40 7.22 -27.86
#